data_AF-A0A1Y4G6V0-F1
#
_entry.id   AF-A0A1Y4G6V0-F1
#
_cell.length_a   1.000
_cell.length_b   1.000
_cell.length_c   1.000
_cell.angle_alpha   90.00
_cell.angle_beta   90.00
_cell.angle_gamma   90.00
#
_symmetry.space_group_name_H-M   'P 1'
#
loop_
_entity.id
_entity.type
_entity.pdbx_description
1 polymer ?
#
loop_
_entity_poly.entity_id
_entity_poly.type
_entity_poly.pdbx_seq_one_letter_code
_entity_poly.pdbx_strand_id
1 'polypeptide(L)'
;MINWVFLRFFKERSKDMLTDQAYSGYAAMRLAFLEENAPALLEGMREAGTLDAHLEETEKLVNERRAQLEEVYRVQAGADEEQKARDWGAWYTAAMAAQMKARSQAVKEVVEAL
;
A
#
# COMPACT_ATOMS: atom_id res chain seq x y z
N MET A 1 -3.39 -6.08 -17.00
CA MET A 1 -4.35 -4.99 -17.29
C MET A 1 -4.79 -4.41 -15.96
N ILE A 2 -4.47 -3.13 -15.69
CA ILE A 2 -4.96 -2.46 -14.48
C ILE A 2 -6.44 -2.14 -14.70
N ASN A 3 -7.30 -2.60 -13.79
CA ASN A 3 -8.73 -2.37 -13.88
C ASN A 3 -9.01 -0.87 -13.63
N TRP A 4 -9.39 -0.15 -14.69
CA TRP A 4 -9.66 1.29 -14.63
C TRP A 4 -10.89 1.64 -13.78
N VAL A 5 -11.77 0.67 -13.51
CA VAL A 5 -12.88 0.82 -12.57
C VAL A 5 -12.34 0.96 -11.14
N PHE A 6 -11.32 0.19 -10.78
CA PHE A 6 -10.68 0.23 -9.45
C PHE A 6 -10.03 1.60 -9.19
N LEU A 7 -9.29 2.14 -10.17
CA LEU A 7 -8.65 3.46 -10.05
C LEU A 7 -9.64 4.63 -10.02
N ARG A 8 -10.75 4.54 -10.78
CA ARG A 8 -11.78 5.57 -10.83
C ARG A 8 -12.59 5.60 -9.54
N PHE A 9 -12.98 4.43 -9.05
CA PHE A 9 -13.71 4.28 -7.80
C PHE A 9 -12.88 4.72 -6.58
N PHE A 10 -11.58 4.39 -6.56
CA PHE A 10 -10.65 4.83 -5.51
C PHE A 10 -10.57 6.36 -5.39
N LYS A 11 -10.63 7.07 -6.52
CA LYS A 11 -10.58 8.54 -6.58
C LYS A 11 -11.90 9.21 -6.22
N GLU A 12 -13.02 8.55 -6.47
CA GLU A 12 -14.36 9.04 -6.12
C GLU A 12 -14.67 8.79 -4.63
N ARG A 13 -14.33 7.62 -4.08
CA ARG A 13 -14.56 7.31 -2.66
C ARG A 13 -13.61 8.00 -1.68
N SER A 14 -12.41 8.38 -2.09
CA SER A 14 -11.52 9.18 -1.24
C SER A 14 -12.12 10.53 -0.85
N LYS A 15 -13.08 11.03 -1.64
CA LYS A 15 -13.76 12.31 -1.39
C LYS A 15 -14.87 12.18 -0.35
N ASP A 16 -15.56 11.04 -0.32
CA ASP A 16 -16.68 10.77 0.59
C ASP A 16 -16.22 10.17 1.94
N MET A 17 -15.01 9.62 2.00
CA MET A 17 -14.36 9.11 3.22
C MET A 17 -13.91 10.21 4.21
N LEU A 18 -13.99 11.50 3.84
CA LEU A 18 -13.45 12.61 4.62
C LEU A 18 -14.32 13.03 5.83
N THR A 19 -15.47 12.41 6.07
CA THR A 19 -16.41 12.91 7.10
C THR A 19 -16.61 12.06 8.35
N ASP A 20 -16.04 10.85 8.49
CA ASP A 20 -16.09 10.12 9.78
C ASP A 20 -15.10 8.93 9.93
N GLN A 21 -13.91 8.97 9.30
CA GLN A 21 -13.04 7.80 9.25
C GLN A 21 -11.93 7.78 10.31
N ALA A 22 -12.02 6.82 11.23
CA ALA A 22 -10.96 6.45 12.16
C ALA A 22 -9.71 5.86 11.46
N TYR A 23 -9.80 5.50 10.17
CA TYR A 23 -8.74 4.79 9.42
C TYR A 23 -8.29 5.58 8.19
N SER A 24 -6.97 5.61 7.96
CA SER A 24 -6.34 6.23 6.79
C SER A 24 -5.23 5.31 6.24
N GLY A 25 -4.62 5.65 5.11
CA GLY A 25 -3.48 4.89 4.57
C GLY A 25 -3.84 3.48 4.10
N TYR A 26 -3.01 2.49 4.44
CA TYR A 26 -3.19 1.10 4.07
C TYR A 26 -4.26 0.39 4.91
N ALA A 27 -4.50 0.84 6.15
CA ALA A 27 -5.64 0.38 6.95
C ALA A 27 -6.97 0.62 6.21
N ALA A 28 -7.18 1.81 5.64
CA ALA A 28 -8.37 2.09 4.83
C ALA A 28 -8.44 1.21 3.57
N MET A 29 -7.30 0.92 2.94
CA MET A 29 -7.24 0.02 1.79
C MET A 29 -7.62 -1.42 2.16
N ARG A 30 -7.17 -1.91 3.32
CA ARG A 30 -7.51 -3.24 3.81
C ARG A 30 -8.98 -3.35 4.17
N LEU A 31 -9.54 -2.34 4.81
CA LEU A 31 -10.96 -2.30 5.12
C LEU A 31 -11.79 -2.40 3.83
N ALA A 32 -11.49 -1.57 2.83
CA ALA A 32 -12.17 -1.61 1.53
C ALA A 32 -12.01 -2.98 0.83
N PHE A 33 -10.81 -3.57 0.88
CA PHE A 33 -10.58 -4.90 0.32
C PHE A 33 -11.42 -5.98 0.99
N LEU A 34 -11.50 -5.96 2.33
CA LEU A 34 -12.30 -6.92 3.10
C LEU A 34 -13.80 -6.75 2.83
N GLU A 35 -14.30 -5.52 2.71
CA GLU A 35 -15.70 -5.24 2.35
C GLU A 35 -16.08 -5.85 1.01
N GLU A 36 -15.21 -5.75 0.01
CA GLU A 36 -15.48 -6.22 -1.35
C GLU A 36 -15.24 -7.72 -1.53
N ASN A 37 -14.19 -8.26 -0.91
CA ASN A 37 -13.68 -9.60 -1.24
C ASN A 37 -13.92 -10.63 -0.13
N ALA A 38 -14.07 -10.20 1.13
CA ALA A 38 -14.19 -11.10 2.28
C ALA A 38 -15.13 -10.55 3.37
N PRO A 39 -16.40 -10.25 3.05
CA PRO A 39 -17.32 -9.60 3.99
C PRO A 39 -17.60 -10.47 5.24
N ALA A 40 -17.60 -11.80 5.11
CA ALA A 40 -17.76 -12.69 6.26
C ALA A 40 -16.58 -12.62 7.24
N LEU A 41 -15.36 -12.45 6.73
CA LEU A 41 -14.17 -12.28 7.56
C LEU A 41 -14.17 -10.91 8.25
N LEU A 42 -14.58 -9.87 7.53
CA LEU A 42 -14.78 -8.54 8.12
C LEU A 42 -15.75 -8.57 9.30
N GLU A 43 -16.92 -9.19 9.09
CA GLU A 43 -17.93 -9.26 10.14
C GLU A 43 -17.44 -10.10 11.34
N GLY A 44 -16.79 -11.24 11.09
CA GLY A 44 -16.18 -12.04 12.16
C GLY A 44 -15.16 -11.25 12.99
N MET A 45 -14.34 -10.41 12.36
CA MET A 45 -13.41 -9.52 13.08
C MET A 45 -14.13 -8.41 13.86
N ARG A 46 -15.26 -7.89 13.35
CA ARG A 46 -16.07 -6.90 14.07
C ARG A 46 -16.72 -7.50 15.30
N GLU A 47 -17.35 -8.65 15.15
CA GLU A 47 -17.99 -9.39 16.26
C GLU A 47 -16.96 -9.79 17.32
N ALA A 48 -15.75 -10.17 16.91
CA ALA A 48 -14.65 -10.50 17.81
C ALA A 48 -13.96 -9.27 18.43
N GLY A 49 -14.24 -8.05 17.95
CA GLY A 49 -13.56 -6.83 18.40
C GLY A 49 -12.07 -6.74 18.02
N THR A 50 -11.64 -7.50 17.00
CA THR A 50 -10.22 -7.56 16.57
C THR A 50 -9.92 -6.74 15.32
N LEU A 51 -10.94 -6.13 14.70
CA LEU A 51 -10.79 -5.38 13.45
C LEU A 51 -9.74 -4.27 13.55
N ASP A 52 -9.79 -3.46 14.61
CA ASP A 52 -8.92 -2.30 14.76
C ASP A 52 -7.45 -2.72 14.85
N ALA A 53 -7.15 -3.74 15.66
CA ALA A 53 -5.83 -4.33 15.78
C ALA A 53 -5.33 -4.93 14.45
N HIS A 54 -6.22 -5.60 13.70
CA HIS A 54 -5.90 -6.15 12.38
C HIS A 54 -5.52 -5.04 11.38
N LEU A 55 -6.26 -3.93 11.40
CA LEU A 55 -6.00 -2.80 10.50
C LEU A 55 -4.71 -2.06 10.86
N GLU A 56 -4.41 -1.89 12.16
CA GLU A 56 -3.14 -1.32 12.62
C GLU A 56 -1.95 -2.23 12.26
N GLU A 57 -2.08 -3.54 12.47
CA GLU A 57 -1.07 -4.51 12.08
C GLU A 57 -0.84 -4.50 10.57
N THR A 58 -1.92 -4.39 9.78
CA THR A 58 -1.82 -4.28 8.32
C THR A 58 -1.03 -3.04 7.90
N GLU A 59 -1.29 -1.88 8.51
CA GLU A 59 -0.56 -0.65 8.24
C GLU A 59 0.95 -0.82 8.51
N LYS A 60 1.28 -1.41 9.66
CA LYS A 60 2.66 -1.70 10.05
C LYS A 60 3.34 -2.65 9.05
N LEU A 61 2.70 -3.77 8.75
CA LEU A 61 3.24 -4.80 7.86
C LEU A 61 3.46 -4.26 6.44
N VAL A 62 2.55 -3.46 5.89
CA VAL A 62 2.75 -2.84 4.57
C VAL A 62 3.95 -1.90 4.60
N ASN A 63 4.10 -1.09 5.64
CA ASN A 63 5.21 -0.14 5.74
C ASN A 63 6.57 -0.84 5.89
N GLU A 64 6.65 -1.86 6.74
CA GLU A 64 7.85 -2.70 6.90
C GLU A 64 8.20 -3.39 5.58
N ARG A 65 7.20 -3.99 4.93
CA ARG A 65 7.41 -4.71 3.68
C ARG A 65 7.83 -3.79 2.54
N ARG A 66 7.21 -2.60 2.45
CA ARG A 66 7.60 -1.56 1.50
C ARG A 66 9.06 -1.16 1.70
N ALA A 67 9.50 -0.91 2.93
CA ALA A 67 10.88 -0.51 3.21
C ALA A 67 11.90 -1.57 2.76
N GLN A 68 11.61 -2.85 3.03
CA GLN A 68 12.45 -3.96 2.57
C GLN A 68 12.52 -4.01 1.02
N LEU A 69 11.38 -3.90 0.35
CA LEU A 69 11.30 -3.96 -1.11
C LEU A 69 11.92 -2.73 -1.78
N GLU A 70 11.82 -1.56 -1.17
CA GLU A 70 12.40 -0.32 -1.68
C GLU A 70 13.92 -0.42 -1.76
N GLU A 71 14.56 -1.00 -0.75
CA GLU A 71 16.01 -1.28 -0.79
C GLU A 71 16.36 -2.23 -1.94
N VAL A 72 15.64 -3.36 -2.04
CA VAL A 72 15.86 -4.36 -3.10
C VAL A 72 15.71 -3.72 -4.49
N TYR A 73 14.64 -2.96 -4.73
CA TYR A 73 14.40 -2.35 -6.03
C TYR A 73 15.32 -1.19 -6.34
N ARG A 74 15.79 -0.45 -5.33
CA ARG A 74 16.76 0.63 -5.51
C ARG A 74 18.10 0.08 -5.99
N VAL A 75 18.58 -1.01 -5.36
CA VAL A 75 19.79 -1.72 -5.78
C VAL A 75 19.63 -2.28 -7.18
N GLN A 76 18.50 -2.93 -7.50
CA GLN A 76 18.24 -3.45 -8.84
C GLN A 76 18.19 -2.35 -9.92
N ALA A 77 17.77 -1.14 -9.55
CA ALA A 77 17.70 -0.01 -10.45
C ALA A 77 19.05 0.75 -10.59
N GLY A 78 20.10 0.34 -9.86
CA GLY A 78 21.39 1.04 -9.86
C GLY A 78 21.31 2.45 -9.25
N ALA A 79 20.31 2.71 -8.41
CA ALA A 79 20.13 4.02 -7.76
C ALA A 79 20.99 4.13 -6.49
N ASP A 80 22.31 4.10 -6.67
CA ASP A 80 23.30 4.24 -5.60
C ASP A 80 23.90 5.66 -5.51
N GLU A 81 24.75 5.89 -4.52
CA GLU A 81 25.38 7.20 -4.29
C GLU A 81 26.37 7.58 -5.40
N GLU A 82 26.96 6.61 -6.11
CA GLU A 82 27.84 6.89 -7.25
C GLU A 82 27.02 7.47 -8.42
N GLN A 83 25.89 6.82 -8.73
CA GLN A 83 24.97 7.31 -9.75
C GLN A 83 24.36 8.65 -9.36
N LYS A 84 24.06 8.87 -8.09
CA LYS A 84 23.55 10.15 -7.58
C LYS A 84 24.54 11.30 -7.73
N ALA A 85 25.83 11.04 -7.51
CA ALA A 85 26.89 12.02 -7.69
C ALA A 85 27.15 12.33 -9.17
N ARG A 86 27.01 11.32 -10.04
CA ARG A 86 27.20 11.45 -11.49
C ARG A 86 26.01 12.14 -12.17
N ASP A 87 24.80 11.70 -11.87
CA ASP A 87 23.55 12.15 -12.47
C ASP A 87 22.39 12.03 -11.46
N TRP A 88 22.15 13.13 -10.76
CA TRP A 88 21.09 13.23 -9.77
C TRP A 88 19.70 12.99 -10.37
N GLY A 89 19.45 13.40 -11.61
CA GLY A 89 18.15 13.27 -12.26
C GLY A 89 17.82 11.82 -12.61
N ALA A 90 18.80 11.09 -13.17
CA ALA A 90 18.69 9.66 -13.41
C ALA A 90 18.52 8.88 -12.10
N TRP A 91 19.31 9.21 -11.07
CA TRP A 91 19.19 8.60 -9.76
C TRP A 91 17.80 8.82 -9.14
N TYR A 92 17.29 10.05 -9.14
CA TYR A 92 15.99 10.38 -8.57
C TYR A 92 14.87 9.63 -9.29
N THR A 93 14.92 9.58 -10.63
CA THR A 93 13.94 8.84 -11.44
C THR A 93 13.94 7.36 -11.10
N ALA A 94 15.12 6.74 -10.98
CA ALA A 94 15.26 5.33 -10.63
C ALA A 94 14.80 5.05 -9.19
N ALA A 95 15.15 5.91 -8.23
CA ALA A 95 14.73 5.79 -6.84
C ALA A 95 13.20 5.90 -6.68
N MET A 96 12.57 6.84 -7.38
CA MET A 96 11.10 6.98 -7.38
C MET A 96 10.41 5.77 -8.00
N ALA A 97 10.94 5.24 -9.10
CA ALA A 97 10.41 4.02 -9.72
C ALA A 97 10.51 2.81 -8.77
N ALA A 98 11.65 2.67 -8.07
CA ALA A 98 11.85 1.63 -7.07
C ALA A 98 10.84 1.76 -5.91
N GLN A 99 10.63 2.96 -5.38
CA GLN A 99 9.66 3.23 -4.33
C GLN A 99 8.23 2.88 -4.76
N MET A 100 7.80 3.31 -5.96
CA MET A 100 6.46 3.00 -6.47
C MET A 100 6.25 1.49 -6.63
N LYS A 101 7.26 0.79 -7.15
CA LYS A 101 7.23 -0.66 -7.32
C LYS A 101 7.17 -1.38 -5.96
N ALA A 102 7.96 -0.92 -4.98
CA ALA A 102 7.94 -1.44 -3.62
C ALA A 102 6.57 -1.28 -2.96
N ARG A 103 5.97 -0.09 -3.08
CA ARG A 103 4.64 0.19 -2.54
C ARG A 103 3.57 -0.71 -3.16
N SER A 104 3.53 -0.79 -4.50
CA SER A 104 2.55 -1.62 -5.20
C SER A 104 2.65 -3.09 -4.79
N GLN A 105 3.86 -3.61 -4.64
CA GLN A 105 4.09 -4.99 -4.28
C GLN A 105 3.74 -5.26 -2.81
N ALA A 106 4.11 -4.36 -1.89
CA ALA A 106 3.76 -4.49 -0.47
C ALA A 106 2.24 -4.48 -0.23
N VAL A 107 1.51 -3.61 -0.93
CA VAL A 107 0.03 -3.60 -0.89
C VAL A 107 -0.51 -4.95 -1.34
N LYS A 108 -0.05 -5.46 -2.49
CA LYS A 108 -0.51 -6.76 -2.99
C LYS A 108 -0.21 -7.91 -2.02
N GLU A 109 0.94 -7.90 -1.36
CA GLU A 109 1.36 -8.97 -0.46
C GLU A 109 0.66 -8.95 0.90
N VAL A 110 0.20 -7.77 1.37
CA VAL A 110 -0.31 -7.62 2.74
C VAL A 110 -1.78 -7.21 2.76
N VAL A 111 -2.18 -6.24 1.92
CA VAL A 111 -3.56 -5.75 1.86
C VAL A 111 -4.48 -6.72 1.12
N GLU A 112 -3.98 -7.37 0.08
CA GLU A 112 -4.76 -8.29 -0.75
C GLU A 112 -4.60 -9.77 -0.35
N ALA A 113 -3.79 -10.07 0.66
CA ALA A 113 -3.62 -11.42 1.18
C ALA A 113 -4.87 -11.88 1.95
N LEU A 114 -5.48 -12.98 1.51
CA LEU A 114 -6.59 -13.66 2.19
C LEU A 114 -6.08 -14.86 2.96
#